data_AF-A0A0B1SXR6-F1
#
_entry.id   AF-A0A0B1SXR6-F1
#
_cell.length_a   1.000
_cell.length_b   1.000
_cell.length_c   1.000
_cell.angle_alpha   90.00
_cell.angle_beta   90.00
_cell.angle_gamma   90.00
#
_symmetry.space_group_name_H-M   'P 1'
#
loop_
_entity.id
_entity.type
_entity.pdbx_description
1 polymer ?
#
loop_
_entity_poly.entity_id
_entity_poly.type
_entity_poly.pdbx_seq_one_letter_code
_entity_poly.pdbx_strand_id
1 'polypeptide(L)'
;MLHSTLCIAAICLDMVLSFGFVIFYGPDAKLSTIDLRQYINLWSFYSIFSSATDLAALAFVRSLALLVLAKKFPKIGKYTWVFWLICIFSYIFTLAKILCLAEDIVFLNRPGVILSLVWSLAATVILGYLIYSLPEVSPCKYSILLKPSKSRTATKRTENERKKRKEELTTLDHIRVLLGYCKHEWKWFTAGFSALVVFVGAEIFEPSATGYVLSTVIDKKGYHALIIAVLLRIGVTFTAIIFGGFAEGCMEYSTSLIGRKLRLDLFTSLVLKDIAFFDVTSSGEMVSRLTADCQTVSTAISSNLTQFFRSVIVIIGALSFLLYYSWRMTLVNGC
;
A
#
# COMPACT_ATOMS: atom_id res chain seq x y z
N MET A 1 -25.31 17.19 -8.24
CA MET A 1 -24.93 18.26 -9.18
C MET A 1 -23.67 18.99 -8.74
N LEU A 2 -23.54 19.40 -7.47
CA LEU A 2 -22.36 20.11 -6.93
C LEU A 2 -21.00 19.40 -7.17
N HIS A 3 -20.92 18.08 -7.00
CA HIS A 3 -19.68 17.32 -7.26
C HIS A 3 -19.27 17.32 -8.74
N SER A 4 -20.23 17.32 -9.66
CA SER A 4 -19.95 17.30 -11.10
C SER A 4 -19.38 18.64 -11.57
N THR A 5 -19.91 19.76 -11.05
CA THR A 5 -19.39 21.10 -11.36
C THR A 5 -17.99 21.31 -10.79
N LEU A 6 -17.72 20.78 -9.59
CA LEU A 6 -16.40 20.85 -8.96
C LEU A 6 -15.34 20.05 -9.73
N CYS A 7 -15.71 18.86 -10.25
CA CYS A 7 -14.83 18.07 -11.11
C CYS A 7 -14.54 18.77 -12.44
N ILE A 8 -15.53 19.39 -13.08
CA ILE A 8 -15.35 20.12 -14.35
C ILE A 8 -14.45 21.35 -14.14
N ALA A 9 -14.66 22.10 -13.05
CA ALA A 9 -13.79 23.22 -12.70
C ALA A 9 -12.34 22.77 -12.46
N ALA A 10 -12.14 21.65 -11.75
CA ALA A 10 -10.81 21.07 -11.51
C ALA A 10 -10.12 20.62 -12.82
N ILE A 11 -10.87 20.06 -13.78
CA ILE A 11 -10.34 19.67 -15.11
C ILE A 11 -9.84 20.91 -15.88
N CYS A 12 -10.67 21.96 -15.96
CA CYS A 12 -10.31 23.18 -16.68
C CYS A 12 -9.07 23.83 -16.06
N LEU A 13 -9.04 23.92 -14.73
CA LEU A 13 -7.93 24.51 -14.00
C LEU A 13 -6.65 23.68 -14.16
N ASP A 14 -6.73 22.34 -14.10
CA ASP A 14 -5.57 21.47 -14.28
C ASP A 14 -4.98 21.55 -15.69
N MET A 15 -5.82 21.56 -16.74
CA MET A 15 -5.33 21.71 -18.11
C MET A 15 -4.73 23.10 -18.36
N VAL A 16 -5.41 24.18 -17.94
CA VAL A 16 -4.93 25.55 -18.20
C VAL A 16 -3.58 25.80 -17.52
N LEU A 17 -3.42 25.39 -16.25
CA LEU A 17 -2.16 25.59 -15.54
C LEU A 17 -1.06 24.65 -16.03
N SER A 18 -1.36 23.38 -16.31
CA SER A 18 -0.35 22.43 -16.81
C SER A 18 0.19 22.82 -18.19
N PHE A 19 -0.67 23.23 -19.13
CA PHE A 19 -0.20 23.73 -20.43
C PHE A 19 0.41 25.14 -20.35
N GLY A 20 -0.10 26.00 -19.46
CA GLY A 20 0.43 27.33 -19.22
C GLY A 20 1.87 27.31 -18.68
N PHE A 21 2.18 26.41 -17.75
CA PHE A 21 3.53 26.32 -17.17
C PHE A 21 4.57 25.70 -18.11
N VAL A 22 4.14 24.85 -19.04
CA VAL A 22 5.00 24.30 -20.11
C VAL A 22 5.54 25.41 -21.02
N ILE A 23 4.79 26.51 -21.22
CA ILE A 23 5.23 27.66 -22.03
C ILE A 23 6.46 28.34 -21.42
N PHE A 24 6.65 28.26 -20.09
CA PHE A 24 7.76 28.91 -19.38
C PHE A 24 9.00 28.00 -19.19
N TYR A 25 9.14 26.94 -19.99
CA TYR A 25 10.32 26.04 -19.94
C TYR A 25 11.57 26.59 -20.66
N GLY A 26 11.44 27.69 -21.42
CA GLY A 26 12.53 28.33 -22.14
C GLY A 26 13.62 28.94 -21.23
N PRO A 27 14.85 29.14 -21.73
CA PRO A 27 15.96 29.76 -20.99
C PRO A 27 15.70 31.24 -20.65
N ASP A 28 14.93 31.95 -21.48
CA ASP A 28 14.47 33.30 -21.20
C ASP A 28 13.03 33.24 -20.68
N ALA A 29 12.81 33.68 -19.44
CA ALA A 29 11.47 33.84 -18.85
C ALA A 29 10.68 35.01 -19.50
N LYS A 30 10.92 35.30 -20.78
CA LYS A 30 10.27 36.36 -21.55
C LYS A 30 9.25 35.75 -22.49
N LEU A 31 8.03 36.27 -22.41
CA LEU A 31 6.85 35.89 -23.20
C LEU A 31 6.98 36.15 -24.72
N SER A 32 8.15 36.61 -25.22
CA SER A 32 8.22 37.36 -26.49
C SER A 32 8.36 36.51 -27.75
N THR A 33 8.56 35.20 -27.66
CA THR A 33 8.61 34.33 -28.85
C THR A 33 8.02 32.96 -28.53
N ILE A 34 6.72 32.81 -28.74
CA ILE A 34 6.03 31.52 -28.74
C ILE A 34 6.42 30.81 -30.04
N ASP A 35 7.60 30.19 -30.06
CA ASP A 35 8.01 29.37 -31.19
C ASP A 35 7.28 28.02 -31.14
N LEU A 36 6.15 27.95 -31.84
CA LEU A 36 5.34 26.74 -32.06
C LEU A 36 6.20 25.56 -32.60
N ARG A 37 7.35 25.87 -33.21
CA ARG A 37 8.30 24.92 -33.78
C ARG A 37 9.08 24.14 -32.71
N GLN A 38 9.29 24.71 -31.52
CA GLN A 38 9.90 24.03 -30.38
C GLN A 38 8.92 23.00 -29.79
N TYR A 39 7.62 23.32 -29.75
CA TYR A 39 6.54 22.43 -29.29
C TYR A 39 6.37 21.18 -30.17
N ILE A 40 6.53 21.31 -31.50
CA ILE A 40 6.43 20.17 -32.44
C ILE A 40 7.71 19.31 -32.41
N ASN A 41 8.90 19.90 -32.23
CA ASN A 41 10.15 19.14 -32.10
C ASN A 41 10.32 18.45 -30.74
N LEU A 42 9.56 18.85 -29.70
CA LEU A 42 9.53 18.18 -28.39
C LEU A 42 9.05 16.72 -28.44
N TRP A 43 8.40 16.31 -29.54
CA TRP A 43 7.98 14.93 -29.79
C TRP A 43 9.02 14.07 -30.53
N SER A 44 10.08 14.67 -31.10
CA SER A 44 11.03 13.96 -31.98
C SER A 44 12.18 13.30 -31.22
N PHE A 45 12.58 13.83 -30.05
CA PHE A 45 13.55 13.21 -29.15
C PHE A 45 13.07 13.30 -27.70
N TYR A 46 12.52 12.20 -27.21
CA TYR A 46 12.13 12.08 -25.81
C TYR A 46 13.36 11.94 -24.92
N SER A 47 13.56 12.90 -24.01
CA SER A 47 14.52 12.79 -22.91
C SER A 47 13.84 13.17 -21.60
N ILE A 48 13.84 12.24 -20.65
CA ILE A 48 13.24 12.40 -19.30
C ILE A 48 13.79 13.62 -18.56
N PHE A 49 15.07 13.94 -18.79
CA PHE A 49 15.79 15.00 -18.08
C PHE A 49 15.40 16.42 -18.52
N SER A 50 15.00 16.60 -19.79
CA SER A 50 14.77 17.93 -20.36
C SER A 50 13.35 18.18 -20.85
N SER A 51 12.57 17.12 -21.11
CA SER A 51 11.25 17.28 -21.74
C SER A 51 10.17 17.67 -20.73
N ALA A 52 9.28 18.59 -21.09
CA ALA A 52 8.08 18.92 -20.31
C ALA A 52 6.86 18.05 -20.69
N THR A 53 6.95 17.26 -21.77
CA THR A 53 5.82 16.51 -22.33
C THR A 53 5.21 15.51 -21.37
N ASP A 54 6.00 14.90 -20.48
CA ASP A 54 5.48 13.90 -19.52
C ASP A 54 4.49 14.50 -18.53
N LEU A 55 4.73 15.73 -18.08
CA LEU A 55 3.87 16.39 -17.10
C LEU A 55 2.55 16.80 -17.75
N ALA A 56 2.60 17.25 -19.02
CA ALA A 56 1.40 17.52 -19.80
C ALA A 56 0.61 16.22 -20.10
N ALA A 57 1.30 15.13 -20.42
CA ALA A 57 0.67 13.82 -20.62
C ALA A 57 -0.01 13.32 -19.33
N LEU A 58 0.63 13.47 -18.17
CA LEU A 58 0.02 13.14 -16.88
C LEU A 58 -1.19 14.02 -16.57
N ALA A 59 -1.14 15.32 -16.85
CA ALA A 59 -2.30 16.21 -16.72
C ALA A 59 -3.47 15.75 -17.60
N PHE A 60 -3.19 15.27 -18.82
CA PHE A 60 -4.20 14.69 -19.71
C PHE A 60 -4.82 13.40 -19.14
N VAL A 61 -4.00 12.50 -18.58
CA VAL A 61 -4.50 11.25 -17.96
C VAL A 61 -5.38 11.55 -16.74
N ARG A 62 -4.98 12.51 -15.89
CA ARG A 62 -5.75 12.93 -14.70
C ARG A 62 -7.07 13.59 -15.06
N SER A 63 -7.06 14.49 -16.04
CA SER A 63 -8.28 15.16 -16.52
C SER A 63 -9.25 14.17 -17.18
N LEU A 64 -8.75 13.18 -17.92
CA LEU A 64 -9.57 12.07 -18.42
C LEU A 64 -10.21 11.27 -17.27
N ALA A 65 -9.45 10.97 -16.22
CA ALA A 65 -9.94 10.27 -15.05
C ALA A 65 -11.06 11.05 -14.34
N LEU A 66 -10.88 12.36 -14.13
CA LEU A 66 -11.91 13.24 -13.57
C LEU A 66 -13.15 13.36 -14.47
N LEU A 67 -13.00 13.31 -15.80
CA LEU A 67 -14.12 13.35 -16.73
C LEU A 67 -14.96 12.06 -16.65
N VAL A 68 -14.30 10.90 -16.57
CA VAL A 68 -14.98 9.61 -16.36
C VAL A 68 -15.75 9.63 -15.04
N LEU A 69 -15.14 10.16 -13.98
CA LEU A 69 -15.78 10.37 -12.68
C LEU A 69 -17.02 11.26 -12.81
N ALA A 70 -16.89 12.40 -13.51
CA ALA A 70 -17.96 13.35 -13.73
C ALA A 70 -19.18 12.75 -14.46
N LYS A 71 -18.96 11.86 -15.44
CA LYS A 71 -20.01 11.31 -16.30
C LYS A 71 -20.73 10.08 -15.71
N LYS A 72 -20.08 9.30 -14.84
CA LYS A 72 -20.58 7.98 -14.38
C LYS A 72 -20.67 7.84 -12.85
N PHE A 73 -20.80 8.93 -12.10
CA PHE A 73 -20.89 8.96 -10.63
C PHE A 73 -21.65 7.79 -9.95
N PRO A 74 -22.91 7.45 -10.30
CA PRO A 74 -23.66 6.43 -9.55
C PRO A 74 -23.20 4.98 -9.80
N LYS A 75 -22.41 4.72 -10.86
CA LYS A 75 -21.95 3.37 -11.23
C LYS A 75 -20.47 3.12 -10.90
N ILE A 76 -19.75 4.15 -10.43
CA ILE A 76 -18.29 4.13 -10.29
C ILE A 76 -17.79 3.60 -8.95
N GLY A 77 -18.64 3.53 -7.91
CA GLY A 77 -18.21 3.07 -6.57
C GLY A 77 -17.48 1.71 -6.55
N LYS A 78 -17.76 0.82 -7.52
CA LYS A 78 -17.06 -0.47 -7.66
C LYS A 78 -15.62 -0.35 -8.20
N TYR A 79 -15.31 0.71 -8.93
CA TYR A 79 -14.02 0.92 -9.62
C TYR A 79 -13.20 2.07 -9.04
N THR A 80 -13.53 2.56 -7.84
CA THR A 80 -12.81 3.64 -7.15
C THR A 80 -11.31 3.35 -7.00
N TRP A 81 -10.93 2.08 -6.83
CA TRP A 81 -9.52 1.66 -6.73
C TRP A 81 -8.67 2.01 -7.96
N VAL A 82 -9.25 2.01 -9.17
CA VAL A 82 -8.53 2.36 -10.40
C VAL A 82 -8.11 3.83 -10.41
N PHE A 83 -8.97 4.71 -9.88
CA PHE A 83 -8.68 6.14 -9.78
C PHE A 83 -7.59 6.43 -8.74
N TRP A 84 -7.58 5.69 -7.62
CA TRP A 84 -6.49 5.75 -6.65
C TRP A 84 -5.14 5.32 -7.24
N LEU A 85 -5.11 4.29 -8.10
CA LEU A 85 -3.89 3.89 -8.79
C LEU A 85 -3.35 4.98 -9.72
N ILE A 86 -4.24 5.69 -10.44
CA ILE A 86 -3.84 6.80 -11.30
C ILE A 86 -3.23 7.95 -10.46
N CYS A 87 -3.82 8.27 -9.30
CA CYS A 87 -3.27 9.23 -8.35
C CYS A 87 -1.87 8.84 -7.88
N ILE A 88 -1.72 7.60 -7.42
CA ILE A 88 -0.46 7.08 -6.89
C ILE A 88 0.63 7.09 -7.97
N PHE A 89 0.29 6.62 -9.17
CA PHE A 89 1.22 6.62 -10.31
C PHE A 89 1.67 8.04 -10.67
N SER A 90 0.71 8.99 -10.77
CA SER A 90 1.03 10.38 -11.07
C SER A 90 1.92 11.00 -10.00
N TYR A 91 1.68 10.71 -8.72
CA TYR A 91 2.49 11.22 -7.61
C TYR A 91 3.93 10.67 -7.67
N ILE A 92 4.09 9.35 -7.82
CA ILE A 92 5.41 8.71 -7.91
C ILE A 92 6.19 9.24 -9.10
N PHE A 93 5.55 9.37 -10.27
CA PHE A 93 6.21 9.89 -11.46
C PHE A 93 6.70 11.33 -11.26
N THR A 94 5.90 12.20 -10.62
CA THR A 94 6.33 13.57 -10.34
C THR A 94 7.53 13.62 -9.41
N LEU A 95 7.59 12.76 -8.39
CA LEU A 95 8.76 12.67 -7.49
C LEU A 95 10.00 12.15 -8.21
N ALA A 96 9.86 11.11 -9.04
CA ALA A 96 10.96 10.58 -9.85
C ALA A 96 11.52 11.65 -10.81
N LYS A 97 10.62 12.45 -11.39
CA LYS A 97 11.00 13.55 -12.27
C LYS A 97 11.72 14.68 -11.52
N ILE A 98 11.30 15.02 -10.31
CA ILE A 98 12.03 15.96 -9.44
C ILE A 98 13.46 15.46 -9.20
N LEU A 99 13.64 14.16 -8.91
CA LEU A 99 14.97 13.58 -8.73
C LEU A 99 15.83 13.67 -9.99
N CYS A 100 15.27 13.34 -11.16
CA CYS A 100 16.01 13.41 -12.43
C CYS A 100 16.42 14.86 -12.76
N LEU A 101 15.55 15.84 -12.49
CA LEU A 101 15.88 17.26 -12.73
C LEU A 101 16.82 17.83 -11.65
N ALA A 102 16.90 17.22 -10.47
CA ALA A 102 17.85 17.64 -9.43
C ALA A 102 19.31 17.42 -9.83
N GLU A 103 19.56 16.56 -10.82
CA GLU A 103 20.90 16.35 -11.40
C GLU A 103 21.39 17.60 -12.18
N ASP A 104 20.48 18.36 -12.80
CA ASP A 104 20.75 19.60 -13.53
C ASP A 104 20.17 20.84 -12.81
N ILE A 105 20.91 21.35 -11.82
CA ILE A 105 20.50 22.46 -10.95
C ILE A 105 20.14 23.73 -11.74
N VAL A 106 20.85 24.00 -12.84
CA VAL A 106 20.61 25.16 -13.71
C VAL A 106 19.26 25.06 -14.43
N PHE A 107 18.86 23.84 -14.80
CA PHE A 107 17.57 23.58 -15.43
C PHE A 107 16.43 23.62 -14.41
N LEU A 108 16.66 23.06 -13.21
CA LEU A 108 15.69 23.07 -12.13
C LEU A 108 15.34 24.49 -11.65
N ASN A 109 16.30 25.42 -11.66
CA ASN A 109 16.08 26.80 -11.20
C ASN A 109 15.22 27.65 -12.16
N ARG A 110 14.77 27.10 -13.29
CA ARG A 110 13.85 27.80 -14.20
C ARG A 110 12.46 27.89 -13.57
N PRO A 111 11.82 29.08 -13.56
CA PRO A 111 10.56 29.28 -12.86
C PRO A 111 9.43 28.39 -13.38
N GLY A 112 9.35 28.16 -14.71
CA GLY A 112 8.32 27.29 -15.30
C GLY A 112 8.42 25.83 -14.90
N VAL A 113 9.64 25.32 -14.68
CA VAL A 113 9.90 23.96 -14.21
C VAL A 113 9.34 23.80 -12.80
N ILE A 114 9.73 24.69 -11.88
CA ILE A 114 9.28 24.67 -10.48
C ILE A 114 7.75 24.80 -10.40
N LEU A 115 7.16 25.75 -11.15
CA LEU A 115 5.71 25.94 -11.17
C LEU A 115 4.97 24.70 -11.68
N SER A 116 5.48 24.05 -12.73
CA SER A 116 4.88 22.82 -13.28
C SER A 116 4.95 21.63 -12.31
N LEU A 117 6.04 21.50 -11.56
CA LEU A 117 6.24 20.41 -10.59
C LEU A 117 5.35 20.60 -9.36
N VAL A 118 5.34 21.81 -8.80
CA VAL A 118 4.48 22.17 -7.65
C VAL A 118 3.01 22.01 -8.03
N TRP A 119 2.62 22.46 -9.21
CA TRP A 119 1.25 22.32 -9.69
C TRP A 119 0.86 20.86 -9.91
N SER A 120 1.75 20.05 -10.51
CA SER A 120 1.46 18.64 -10.73
C SER A 120 1.21 17.91 -9.39
N LEU A 121 2.01 18.17 -8.36
CA LEU A 121 1.76 17.65 -7.01
C LEU A 121 0.42 18.13 -6.45
N ALA A 122 0.14 19.44 -6.50
CA ALA A 122 -1.12 20.00 -6.02
C ALA A 122 -2.34 19.38 -6.72
N ALA A 123 -2.30 19.23 -8.04
CA ALA A 123 -3.38 18.64 -8.82
C ALA A 123 -3.58 17.14 -8.54
N THR A 124 -2.53 16.38 -8.20
CA THR A 124 -2.71 14.98 -7.73
C THR A 124 -3.44 14.91 -6.39
N VAL A 125 -3.13 15.82 -5.46
CA VAL A 125 -3.80 15.90 -4.15
C VAL A 125 -5.27 16.31 -4.31
N ILE A 126 -5.56 17.29 -5.17
CA ILE A 126 -6.93 17.71 -5.49
C ILE A 126 -7.74 16.53 -6.06
N LEU A 127 -7.16 15.75 -6.98
CA LEU A 127 -7.81 14.57 -7.55
C LEU A 127 -8.09 13.51 -6.46
N GLY A 128 -7.12 13.24 -5.58
CA GLY A 128 -7.29 12.31 -4.46
C GLY A 128 -8.37 12.76 -3.48
N TYR A 129 -8.43 14.05 -3.15
CA TYR A 129 -9.46 14.62 -2.28
C TYR A 129 -10.86 14.50 -2.90
N LEU A 130 -10.98 14.74 -4.21
CA LEU A 130 -12.23 14.56 -4.95
C LEU A 130 -12.72 13.12 -4.95
N ILE A 131 -11.80 12.14 -5.08
CA ILE A 131 -12.14 10.72 -4.97
C ILE A 131 -12.57 10.37 -3.54
N TYR A 132 -11.83 10.83 -2.53
CA TYR A 132 -12.14 10.55 -1.12
C TYR A 132 -13.51 11.10 -0.70
N SER A 133 -13.88 12.26 -1.23
CA SER A 133 -15.18 12.88 -0.93
C SER A 133 -16.38 12.15 -1.56
N LEU A 134 -16.15 11.07 -2.34
CA LEU A 134 -17.23 10.24 -2.86
C LEU A 134 -17.80 9.33 -1.76
N PRO A 135 -19.13 9.30 -1.57
CA PRO A 135 -19.73 8.38 -0.63
C PRO A 135 -19.50 6.93 -1.08
N GLU A 136 -18.80 6.15 -0.25
CA GLU A 136 -18.61 4.72 -0.45
C GLU A 136 -19.95 3.99 -0.27
N VAL A 137 -20.58 3.58 -1.36
CA VAL A 137 -21.72 2.66 -1.31
C VAL A 137 -21.17 1.24 -1.21
N SER A 138 -20.83 0.82 0.01
CA SER A 138 -20.53 -0.59 0.28
C SER A 138 -21.82 -1.41 0.24
N PRO A 139 -21.95 -2.43 -0.63
CA PRO A 139 -23.08 -3.35 -0.58
C PRO A 139 -22.87 -4.31 0.60
N CYS A 140 -23.36 -3.94 1.79
CA CYS A 140 -23.39 -4.86 2.93
C CYS A 140 -24.33 -6.04 2.61
N LYS A 141 -23.75 -7.16 2.19
CA LYS A 141 -24.44 -8.45 2.06
C LYS A 141 -24.63 -9.05 3.45
N TYR A 142 -25.74 -8.70 4.11
CA TYR A 142 -26.15 -9.26 5.41
C TYR A 142 -26.53 -10.75 5.36
N SER A 143 -26.60 -11.36 4.17
CA SER A 143 -27.05 -12.74 3.97
C SER A 143 -26.11 -13.83 4.52
N ILE A 144 -24.91 -13.46 5.00
CA ILE A 144 -23.97 -14.39 5.63
C ILE A 144 -24.32 -14.65 7.11
N LEU A 145 -25.10 -13.76 7.75
CA LEU A 145 -25.46 -13.87 9.18
C LEU A 145 -26.59 -14.88 9.46
N LEU A 146 -27.28 -15.36 8.42
CA LEU A 146 -28.43 -16.27 8.55
C LEU A 146 -28.07 -17.75 8.30
N LYS A 147 -26.79 -18.12 8.22
CA LYS A 147 -26.41 -19.54 8.19
C LYS A 147 -26.39 -20.08 9.62
N PRO A 148 -27.32 -20.95 10.03
CA PRO A 148 -27.27 -21.58 11.34
C PRO A 148 -26.03 -22.51 11.37
N SER A 149 -25.03 -22.12 12.15
CA SER A 149 -23.93 -23.01 12.53
C SER A 149 -24.50 -24.12 13.42
N LYS A 150 -24.32 -25.38 13.02
CA LYS A 150 -24.62 -26.56 13.85
C LYS A 150 -23.72 -26.52 15.10
N SER A 151 -24.22 -25.95 16.18
CA SER A 151 -23.65 -26.11 17.52
C SER A 151 -24.76 -26.42 18.51
N ARG A 152 -25.22 -27.67 18.52
CA ARG A 152 -26.21 -28.18 19.49
C ARG A 152 -25.67 -29.30 20.37
N THR A 153 -24.36 -29.52 20.41
CA THR A 153 -23.74 -30.62 21.17
C THR A 153 -22.92 -30.16 22.38
N ALA A 154 -22.79 -28.86 22.63
CA ALA A 154 -21.91 -28.33 23.67
C ALA A 154 -22.60 -27.97 25.01
N THR A 155 -23.93 -28.03 25.10
CA THR A 155 -24.68 -27.51 26.27
C THR A 155 -24.73 -28.47 27.47
N LYS A 156 -24.15 -29.68 27.41
CA LYS A 156 -24.10 -30.61 28.56
C LYS A 156 -22.76 -30.68 29.30
N ARG A 157 -21.72 -29.95 28.89
CA ARG A 157 -20.39 -30.00 29.55
C ARG A 157 -20.09 -28.84 30.49
N THR A 158 -20.86 -27.77 30.46
CA THR A 158 -20.50 -26.47 31.07
C THR A 158 -20.76 -26.37 32.57
N GLU A 159 -21.45 -27.33 33.17
CA GLU A 159 -21.76 -27.29 34.61
C GLU A 159 -20.63 -27.88 35.48
N ASN A 160 -19.86 -28.83 34.94
CA ASN A 160 -18.74 -29.45 35.67
C ASN A 160 -17.45 -28.60 35.68
N GLU A 161 -17.32 -27.58 34.82
CA GLU A 161 -16.10 -26.75 34.74
C GLU A 161 -16.14 -25.51 35.66
N ARG A 162 -17.30 -25.17 36.23
CA ARG A 162 -17.42 -24.04 37.17
C ARG A 162 -16.62 -24.23 38.47
N LYS A 163 -16.20 -25.46 38.79
CA LYS A 163 -15.36 -25.78 39.96
C LYS A 163 -13.84 -25.63 39.74
N LYS A 164 -13.35 -25.37 38.52
CA LYS A 164 -11.90 -25.27 38.24
C LYS A 164 -11.34 -23.86 38.00
N ARG A 165 -12.19 -22.82 37.92
CA ARG A 165 -11.79 -21.50 37.40
C ARG A 165 -11.51 -20.47 38.51
N LYS A 166 -10.47 -20.71 39.31
CA LYS A 166 -9.78 -19.70 40.13
C LYS A 166 -8.26 -19.83 39.97
N GLU A 167 -7.80 -20.00 38.74
CA GLU A 167 -6.40 -19.80 38.38
C GLU A 167 -6.35 -18.60 37.44
N GLU A 168 -5.50 -17.63 37.76
CA GLU A 168 -5.17 -16.52 36.87
C GLU A 168 -4.83 -17.10 35.50
N LEU A 169 -5.64 -16.81 34.47
CA LEU A 169 -5.33 -17.27 33.12
C LEU A 169 -3.99 -16.66 32.72
N THR A 170 -2.97 -17.50 32.63
CA THR A 170 -1.64 -17.11 32.19
C THR A 170 -1.73 -16.64 30.75
N THR A 171 -0.99 -15.59 30.38
CA THR A 171 -0.91 -15.04 29.01
C THR A 171 -0.71 -16.11 27.92
N LEU A 172 -0.06 -17.23 28.27
CA LEU A 172 0.17 -18.37 27.39
C LEU A 172 -1.10 -19.14 26.99
N ASP A 173 -2.12 -19.24 27.86
CA ASP A 173 -3.37 -19.92 27.52
C ASP A 173 -4.23 -19.08 26.59
N HIS A 174 -4.20 -17.75 26.75
CA HIS A 174 -4.79 -16.83 25.78
C HIS A 174 -4.14 -17.00 24.40
N ILE A 175 -2.80 -17.03 24.34
CA ILE A 175 -2.06 -17.26 23.09
C ILE A 175 -2.42 -18.61 22.47
N ARG A 176 -2.56 -19.68 23.26
CA ARG A 176 -2.89 -21.02 22.76
C ARG A 176 -4.29 -21.09 22.14
N VAL A 177 -5.28 -20.47 22.78
CA VAL A 177 -6.65 -20.37 22.24
C VAL A 177 -6.63 -19.62 20.91
N LEU A 178 -5.92 -18.50 20.83
CA LEU A 178 -5.77 -17.68 19.62
C LEU A 178 -5.00 -18.40 18.50
N LEU A 179 -3.96 -19.17 18.83
CA LEU A 179 -3.24 -20.01 17.87
C LEU A 179 -4.18 -21.06 17.24
N GLY A 180 -5.18 -21.52 18.00
CA GLY A 180 -6.26 -22.37 17.50
C GLY A 180 -7.08 -21.71 16.39
N TYR A 181 -7.34 -20.40 16.48
CA TYR A 181 -8.02 -19.65 15.41
C TYR A 181 -7.13 -19.50 14.17
N CYS A 182 -5.82 -19.25 14.35
CA CYS A 182 -4.87 -19.17 13.24
C CYS A 182 -4.75 -20.50 12.48
N LYS A 183 -4.78 -21.64 13.20
CA LYS A 183 -4.71 -22.98 12.59
C LYS A 183 -5.84 -23.24 11.60
N HIS A 184 -7.02 -22.66 11.83
CA HIS A 184 -8.17 -22.88 10.96
C HIS A 184 -7.98 -22.23 9.57
N GLU A 185 -7.19 -21.15 9.47
CA GLU A 185 -6.88 -20.43 8.23
C GLU A 185 -5.44 -20.68 7.72
N TRP A 186 -4.86 -21.83 8.06
CA TRP A 186 -3.46 -22.18 7.75
C TRP A 186 -3.07 -21.99 6.27
N LYS A 187 -3.99 -22.23 5.34
CA LYS A 187 -3.73 -22.13 3.88
C LYS A 187 -3.21 -20.76 3.46
N TRP A 188 -3.84 -19.69 3.95
CA TRP A 188 -3.43 -18.31 3.67
C TRP A 188 -2.10 -17.98 4.35
N PHE A 189 -1.90 -18.50 5.56
CA PHE A 189 -0.66 -18.32 6.30
C PHE A 189 0.53 -18.99 5.60
N THR A 190 0.37 -20.23 5.10
CA THR A 190 1.42 -20.91 4.33
C THR A 190 1.71 -20.26 3.00
N ALA A 191 0.67 -19.79 2.29
CA ALA A 191 0.86 -19.08 1.04
C ALA A 191 1.65 -17.79 1.27
N GLY A 192 1.26 -16.99 2.26
CA GLY A 192 1.97 -15.79 2.67
C GLY A 192 3.41 -16.07 3.10
N PHE A 193 3.64 -17.09 3.92
CA PHE A 193 4.97 -17.47 4.37
C PHE A 193 5.87 -17.91 3.21
N SER A 194 5.35 -18.72 2.27
CA SER A 194 6.13 -19.17 1.10
C SER A 194 6.53 -18.01 0.19
N ALA A 195 5.62 -17.06 -0.06
CA ALA A 195 5.91 -15.86 -0.81
C ALA A 195 6.87 -14.93 -0.07
N LEU A 196 6.77 -14.87 1.26
CA LEU A 196 7.67 -14.07 2.09
C LEU A 196 9.12 -14.58 2.04
N VAL A 197 9.33 -15.90 1.96
CA VAL A 197 10.70 -16.45 1.78
C VAL A 197 11.29 -16.01 0.44
N VAL A 198 10.51 -16.01 -0.64
CA VAL A 198 10.96 -15.52 -1.95
C VAL A 198 11.25 -14.03 -1.92
N PHE A 199 10.37 -13.26 -1.26
CA PHE A 199 10.54 -11.82 -1.06
C PHE A 199 11.83 -11.50 -0.30
N VAL A 200 12.08 -12.14 0.84
CA VAL A 200 13.30 -11.95 1.64
C VAL A 200 14.54 -12.33 0.84
N GLY A 201 14.50 -13.40 0.05
CA GLY A 201 15.59 -13.76 -0.84
C GLY A 201 15.91 -12.69 -1.90
N ALA A 202 14.87 -12.09 -2.49
CA ALA A 202 15.03 -11.00 -3.46
C ALA A 202 15.51 -9.70 -2.80
N GLU A 203 14.99 -9.37 -1.62
CA GLU A 203 15.37 -8.19 -0.82
C GLU A 203 16.85 -8.25 -0.39
N ILE A 204 17.33 -9.43 0.01
CA ILE A 204 18.73 -9.66 0.34
C ILE A 204 19.65 -9.49 -0.89
N PHE A 205 19.17 -9.85 -2.08
CA PHE A 205 19.96 -9.76 -3.31
C PHE A 205 20.05 -8.32 -3.84
N GLU A 206 19.14 -7.43 -3.46
CA GLU A 206 19.08 -6.04 -3.89
C GLU A 206 20.37 -5.22 -3.64
N PRO A 207 21.02 -5.26 -2.45
CA PRO A 207 22.31 -4.59 -2.25
C PRO A 207 23.43 -5.19 -3.12
N SER A 208 23.42 -6.50 -3.38
CA SER A 208 24.40 -7.15 -4.27
C SER A 208 24.24 -6.69 -5.72
N ALA A 209 22.99 -6.63 -6.22
CA ALA A 209 22.70 -6.11 -7.55
C ALA A 209 23.12 -4.63 -7.70
N THR A 210 22.91 -3.82 -6.65
CA THR A 210 23.35 -2.43 -6.63
C THR A 210 24.88 -2.32 -6.65
N GLY A 211 25.57 -3.16 -5.88
CA GLY A 211 27.04 -3.24 -5.90
C GLY A 211 27.59 -3.64 -7.28
N TYR A 212 26.92 -4.57 -7.98
CA TYR A 212 27.30 -4.96 -9.34
C TYR A 212 27.18 -3.79 -10.31
N VAL A 213 26.06 -3.05 -10.31
CA VAL A 213 25.89 -1.83 -11.12
C VAL A 213 27.00 -0.82 -10.82
N LEU A 214 27.28 -0.55 -9.54
CA LEU A 214 28.32 0.40 -9.15
C LEU A 214 29.71 -0.02 -9.66
N SER A 215 30.06 -1.31 -9.51
CA SER A 215 31.34 -1.82 -10.00
C SER A 215 31.49 -1.71 -11.52
N THR A 216 30.41 -1.88 -12.29
CA THR A 216 30.45 -1.71 -13.75
C THR A 216 30.66 -0.26 -14.18
N VAL A 217 30.14 0.69 -13.40
CA VAL A 217 30.33 2.13 -13.63
C VAL A 217 31.77 2.54 -13.31
N ILE A 218 32.31 2.09 -12.17
CA ILE A 218 33.67 2.43 -11.72
C ILE A 218 34.71 1.83 -12.66
N ASP A 219 34.58 0.55 -13.02
CA ASP A 219 35.54 -0.16 -13.88
C ASP A 219 35.39 0.20 -15.37
N LYS A 220 34.44 1.07 -15.74
CA LYS A 220 34.14 1.47 -17.13
C LYS A 220 34.02 0.28 -18.10
N LYS A 221 33.35 -0.81 -17.68
CA LYS A 221 33.21 -2.08 -18.42
C LYS A 221 32.37 -2.01 -19.72
N GLY A 222 32.11 -0.80 -20.23
CA GLY A 222 31.34 -0.53 -21.44
C GLY A 222 29.82 -0.49 -21.21
N TYR A 223 29.10 0.13 -22.17
CA TYR A 223 27.64 0.33 -22.09
C TYR A 223 26.85 -0.98 -22.04
N HIS A 224 27.29 -2.03 -22.74
CA HIS A 224 26.60 -3.32 -22.75
C HIS A 224 26.56 -3.98 -21.36
N ALA A 225 27.67 -3.94 -20.61
CA ALA A 225 27.72 -4.49 -19.25
C ALA A 225 26.81 -3.70 -18.29
N LEU A 226 26.74 -2.38 -18.46
CA LEU A 226 25.88 -1.51 -17.65
C LEU A 226 24.39 -1.78 -17.91
N ILE A 227 23.98 -1.93 -19.17
CA ILE A 227 22.59 -2.25 -19.51
C ILE A 227 22.18 -3.59 -18.90
N ILE A 228 23.03 -4.61 -18.97
CA ILE A 228 22.75 -5.93 -18.37
C ILE A 228 22.64 -5.82 -16.84
N ALA A 229 23.54 -5.08 -16.19
CA ALA A 229 23.51 -4.87 -14.74
C ALA A 229 22.20 -4.17 -14.29
N VAL A 230 21.76 -3.16 -15.03
CA VAL A 230 20.51 -2.43 -14.78
C VAL A 230 19.29 -3.31 -15.02
N LEU A 231 19.27 -4.08 -16.11
CA LEU A 231 18.17 -5.03 -16.39
C LEU A 231 18.05 -6.09 -15.30
N LEU A 232 19.17 -6.64 -14.84
CA LEU A 232 19.19 -7.61 -13.75
C LEU A 232 18.66 -7.01 -12.45
N ARG A 233 19.05 -5.77 -12.12
CA ARG A 233 18.51 -5.04 -10.97
C ARG A 233 17.00 -4.84 -11.06
N ILE A 234 16.49 -4.42 -12.21
CA ILE A 234 15.05 -4.23 -12.43
C ILE A 234 14.30 -5.57 -12.28
N GLY A 235 14.86 -6.67 -12.78
CA GLY A 235 14.26 -8.00 -12.65
C GLY A 235 14.13 -8.45 -11.19
N VAL A 236 15.17 -8.22 -10.39
CA VAL A 236 15.17 -8.56 -8.96
C VAL A 236 14.14 -7.73 -8.19
N THR A 237 14.12 -6.41 -8.40
CA THR A 237 13.17 -5.52 -7.68
C THR A 237 11.73 -5.79 -8.09
N PHE A 238 11.47 -6.06 -9.37
CA PHE A 238 10.14 -6.42 -9.84
C PHE A 238 9.63 -7.72 -9.19
N THR A 239 10.52 -8.71 -9.06
CA THR A 239 10.22 -9.97 -8.36
C THR A 239 9.92 -9.70 -6.89
N ALA A 240 10.75 -8.90 -6.21
CA ALA A 240 10.52 -8.52 -4.81
C ALA A 240 9.16 -7.83 -4.61
N ILE A 241 8.78 -6.90 -5.47
CA ILE A 241 7.49 -6.17 -5.36
C ILE A 241 6.31 -7.13 -5.51
N ILE A 242 6.34 -8.04 -6.49
CA ILE A 242 5.24 -8.98 -6.72
C ILE A 242 5.08 -9.93 -5.52
N PHE A 243 6.16 -10.56 -5.08
CA PHE A 243 6.10 -11.53 -3.99
C PHE A 243 5.90 -10.87 -2.63
N GLY A 244 6.48 -9.70 -2.40
CA GLY A 244 6.27 -8.91 -1.19
C GLY A 244 4.83 -8.46 -1.05
N GLY A 245 4.25 -7.87 -2.10
CA GLY A 245 2.85 -7.46 -2.11
C GLY A 245 1.89 -8.64 -1.96
N PHE A 246 2.18 -9.77 -2.59
CA PHE A 246 1.36 -10.98 -2.44
C PHE A 246 1.44 -11.55 -1.01
N ALA A 247 2.63 -11.58 -0.41
CA ALA A 247 2.83 -12.05 0.97
C ALA A 247 2.08 -11.17 1.98
N GLU A 248 2.26 -9.85 1.90
CA GLU A 248 1.58 -8.89 2.77
C GLU A 248 0.06 -8.96 2.59
N GLY A 249 -0.43 -9.05 1.35
CA GLY A 249 -1.86 -9.20 1.07
C GLY A 249 -2.46 -10.46 1.67
N CYS A 250 -1.78 -11.61 1.56
CA CYS A 250 -2.23 -12.86 2.16
C CYS A 250 -2.28 -12.79 3.69
N MET A 251 -1.29 -12.16 4.31
CA MET A 251 -1.17 -12.02 5.75
C MET A 251 -2.22 -11.07 6.34
N GLU A 252 -2.45 -9.93 5.68
CA GLU A 252 -3.50 -8.98 6.06
C GLU A 252 -4.89 -9.62 5.90
N TYR A 253 -5.10 -10.36 4.81
CA TYR A 253 -6.35 -11.09 4.59
C TYR A 253 -6.60 -12.12 5.70
N SER A 254 -5.59 -12.92 6.07
CA SER A 254 -5.69 -13.88 7.17
C SER A 254 -6.04 -13.19 8.50
N THR A 255 -5.37 -12.07 8.81
CA THR A 255 -5.63 -11.28 10.03
C THR A 255 -7.08 -10.79 10.08
N SER A 256 -7.60 -10.30 8.96
CA SER A 256 -8.99 -9.84 8.87
C SER A 256 -10.01 -10.98 9.09
N LEU A 257 -9.72 -12.19 8.59
CA LEU A 257 -10.56 -13.38 8.77
C LEU A 257 -10.61 -13.83 10.23
N ILE A 258 -9.46 -13.82 10.90
CA ILE A 258 -9.33 -14.17 12.32
C ILE A 258 -10.14 -13.18 13.16
N GLY A 259 -10.01 -11.88 12.91
CA GLY A 259 -10.77 -10.85 13.63
C GLY A 259 -12.27 -10.93 13.42
N ARG A 260 -12.69 -11.28 12.20
CA ARG A 260 -14.11 -11.54 11.93
C ARG A 260 -14.64 -12.74 12.73
N LYS A 261 -13.88 -13.84 12.81
CA LYS A 261 -14.27 -15.04 13.58
C LYS A 261 -14.33 -14.77 15.07
N LEU A 262 -13.33 -14.07 15.62
CA LEU A 262 -13.29 -13.70 17.03
C LEU A 262 -14.51 -12.86 17.42
N ARG A 263 -14.88 -11.87 16.59
CA ARG A 263 -16.07 -11.05 16.80
C ARG A 263 -17.36 -11.88 16.77
N LEU A 264 -17.49 -12.83 15.85
CA LEU A 264 -18.68 -13.69 15.75
C LEU A 264 -18.82 -14.63 16.95
N ASP A 265 -17.74 -15.22 17.43
CA ASP A 265 -17.76 -16.11 18.58
C ASP A 265 -18.04 -15.35 19.89
N LEU A 266 -17.50 -14.15 20.04
CA LEU A 266 -17.80 -13.29 21.20
C LEU A 266 -19.26 -12.82 21.19
N PHE A 267 -19.77 -12.40 20.02
CA PHE A 267 -21.17 -11.99 19.87
C PHE A 267 -22.14 -13.14 20.16
N THR A 268 -21.85 -14.34 19.63
CA THR A 268 -22.66 -15.54 19.89
C THR A 268 -22.69 -15.89 21.39
N SER A 269 -21.54 -15.77 22.05
CA SER A 269 -21.44 -16.03 23.50
C SER A 269 -22.17 -14.98 24.33
N LEU A 270 -22.19 -13.72 23.88
CA LEU A 270 -22.90 -12.62 24.56
C LEU A 270 -24.42 -12.79 24.47
N VAL A 271 -24.96 -13.15 23.29
CA VAL A 271 -26.40 -13.36 23.07
C VAL A 271 -26.96 -14.51 23.91
N LEU A 272 -26.12 -15.49 24.28
CA LEU A 272 -26.50 -16.65 25.11
C LEU A 272 -26.41 -16.39 26.62
N LYS A 273 -26.10 -15.16 27.07
CA LYS A 273 -26.03 -14.81 28.50
C LYS A 273 -27.41 -14.56 29.12
N ASP A 274 -27.50 -14.76 30.43
CA ASP A 274 -28.71 -14.53 31.21
C ASP A 274 -29.12 -13.05 31.20
N ILE A 275 -30.43 -12.79 31.26
CA ILE A 275 -31.04 -11.44 31.26
C ILE A 275 -30.49 -10.56 32.41
N ALA A 276 -30.18 -11.15 33.57
CA ALA A 276 -29.58 -10.45 34.70
C ALA A 276 -28.22 -9.80 34.39
N PHE A 277 -27.48 -10.29 33.38
CA PHE A 277 -26.24 -9.65 32.93
C PHE A 277 -26.52 -8.35 32.16
N PHE A 278 -27.63 -8.29 31.44
CA PHE A 278 -28.05 -7.14 30.64
C PHE A 278 -28.68 -6.03 31.49
N ASP A 279 -29.19 -6.33 32.68
CA ASP A 279 -29.72 -5.32 33.62
C ASP A 279 -28.62 -4.47 34.27
N VAL A 280 -27.40 -5.01 34.39
CA VAL A 280 -26.27 -4.35 35.07
C VAL A 280 -25.41 -3.51 34.11
N THR A 281 -25.42 -3.82 32.81
CA THR A 281 -24.52 -3.20 31.83
C THR A 281 -25.28 -2.50 30.71
N SER A 282 -24.89 -1.27 30.38
CA SER A 282 -25.51 -0.51 29.29
C SER A 282 -25.26 -1.19 27.94
N SER A 283 -26.31 -1.34 27.13
CA SER A 283 -26.24 -1.98 25.81
C SER A 283 -25.24 -1.31 24.87
N GLY A 284 -25.10 0.03 24.95
CA GLY A 284 -24.12 0.79 24.18
C GLY A 284 -22.67 0.50 24.57
N GLU A 285 -22.40 0.32 25.87
CA GLU A 285 -21.06 -0.02 26.35
C GLU A 285 -20.67 -1.46 25.99
N MET A 286 -21.61 -2.40 26.07
CA MET A 286 -21.38 -3.78 25.65
C MET A 286 -21.03 -3.88 24.17
N VAL A 287 -21.76 -3.19 23.29
CA VAL A 287 -21.49 -3.19 21.84
C VAL A 287 -20.17 -2.49 21.53
N SER A 288 -19.86 -1.40 22.23
CA SER A 288 -18.59 -0.68 22.10
C SER A 288 -17.40 -1.57 22.48
N ARG A 289 -17.42 -2.20 23.66
CA ARG A 289 -16.38 -3.13 24.11
C ARG A 289 -16.27 -4.34 23.19
N LEU A 290 -17.40 -4.94 22.82
CA LEU A 290 -17.44 -6.06 21.89
C LEU A 290 -16.79 -5.72 20.54
N THR A 291 -16.95 -4.49 20.06
CA THR A 291 -16.46 -4.12 18.72
C THR A 291 -15.04 -3.56 18.79
N ALA A 292 -14.79 -2.59 19.67
CA ALA A 292 -13.52 -1.90 19.80
C ALA A 292 -12.44 -2.77 20.47
N ASP A 293 -12.75 -3.40 21.61
CA ASP A 293 -11.75 -4.20 22.33
C ASP A 293 -11.44 -5.47 21.55
N CYS A 294 -12.47 -6.15 21.03
CA CYS A 294 -12.27 -7.35 20.21
C CYS A 294 -11.47 -7.04 18.94
N GLN A 295 -11.73 -5.90 18.31
CA GLN A 295 -10.96 -5.49 17.13
C GLN A 295 -9.51 -5.22 17.50
N THR A 296 -9.28 -4.44 18.56
CA THR A 296 -7.93 -4.09 19.02
C THR A 296 -7.13 -5.32 19.42
N VAL A 297 -7.75 -6.25 20.16
CA VAL A 297 -7.12 -7.51 20.58
C VAL A 297 -6.81 -8.38 19.37
N SER A 298 -7.75 -8.53 18.43
CA SER A 298 -7.53 -9.38 17.26
C SER A 298 -6.45 -8.83 16.33
N THR A 299 -6.47 -7.52 16.06
CA THR A 299 -5.48 -6.90 15.17
C THR A 299 -4.12 -6.87 15.83
N ALA A 300 -4.04 -6.48 17.11
CA ALA A 300 -2.79 -6.50 17.84
C ALA A 300 -2.17 -7.88 17.82
N ILE A 301 -2.91 -8.94 18.17
CA ILE A 301 -2.29 -10.27 18.29
C ILE A 301 -1.95 -10.86 16.92
N SER A 302 -2.86 -10.79 15.95
CA SER A 302 -2.63 -11.38 14.62
C SER A 302 -1.54 -10.64 13.85
N SER A 303 -1.52 -9.31 13.92
CA SER A 303 -0.48 -8.48 13.31
C SER A 303 0.86 -8.69 14.00
N ASN A 304 0.93 -8.63 15.33
CA ASN A 304 2.19 -8.85 16.06
C ASN A 304 2.76 -10.25 15.81
N LEU A 305 1.92 -11.29 15.76
CA LEU A 305 2.39 -12.65 15.48
C LEU A 305 2.96 -12.76 14.06
N THR A 306 2.25 -12.21 13.07
CA THR A 306 2.69 -12.18 11.68
C THR A 306 3.99 -11.40 11.52
N GLN A 307 4.06 -10.22 12.13
CA GLN A 307 5.23 -9.35 12.10
C GLN A 307 6.43 -10.02 12.80
N PHE A 308 6.20 -10.72 13.91
CA PHE A 308 7.24 -11.48 14.59
C PHE A 308 7.83 -12.54 13.65
N PHE A 309 7.00 -13.34 12.99
CA PHE A 309 7.48 -14.35 12.03
C PHE A 309 8.24 -13.71 10.86
N ARG A 310 7.71 -12.61 10.29
CA ARG A 310 8.40 -11.86 9.23
C ARG A 310 9.78 -11.40 9.70
N SER A 311 9.86 -10.75 10.85
CA SER A 311 11.13 -10.25 11.41
C SER A 311 12.13 -11.37 11.62
N VAL A 312 11.71 -12.52 12.15
CA VAL A 312 12.59 -13.69 12.33
C VAL A 312 13.16 -14.17 10.99
N ILE A 313 12.34 -14.26 9.94
CA ILE A 313 12.80 -14.73 8.62
C ILE A 313 13.76 -13.73 7.98
N VAL A 314 13.46 -12.43 8.07
CA VAL A 314 14.34 -11.36 7.57
C VAL A 314 15.68 -11.39 8.30
N ILE A 315 15.68 -11.48 9.63
CA ILE A 315 16.90 -11.54 10.44
C ILE A 315 17.73 -12.77 10.05
N ILE A 316 17.12 -13.95 9.98
CA ILE A 316 17.83 -15.19 9.61
C ILE A 316 18.38 -15.09 8.19
N GLY A 317 17.59 -14.59 7.24
CA GLY A 317 18.01 -14.42 5.86
C GLY A 317 19.19 -13.45 5.73
N ALA A 318 19.07 -12.26 6.32
CA ALA A 318 20.11 -11.24 6.30
C ALA A 318 21.40 -11.72 6.98
N LEU A 319 21.30 -12.36 8.14
CA LEU A 319 22.45 -12.91 8.86
C LEU A 319 23.16 -13.99 8.04
N SER A 320 22.39 -14.90 7.41
CA SER A 320 22.94 -15.96 6.56
C SER A 320 23.70 -15.38 5.36
N PHE A 321 23.15 -14.33 4.74
CA PHE A 321 23.78 -13.65 3.61
C PHE A 321 25.07 -12.91 4.00
N LEU A 322 25.05 -12.19 5.12
CA LEU A 322 26.23 -11.47 5.62
C LEU A 322 27.38 -12.43 5.96
N LEU A 323 27.07 -13.55 6.63
CA LEU A 323 28.05 -14.59 6.94
C LEU A 323 28.67 -15.21 5.68
N TYR A 324 27.87 -15.40 4.62
CA TYR A 324 28.36 -15.89 3.34
C TYR A 324 29.31 -14.91 2.64
N TYR A 325 29.01 -13.61 2.66
CA TYR A 325 29.82 -12.62 1.94
C TYR A 325 31.13 -12.28 2.66
N SER A 326 31.08 -12.06 3.97
CA SER A 326 32.29 -11.73 4.74
C SER A 326 32.13 -12.03 6.23
N TRP A 327 32.41 -13.26 6.62
CA TRP A 327 32.32 -13.71 8.02
C TRP A 327 33.11 -12.82 9.01
N ARG A 328 34.24 -12.24 8.58
CA ARG A 328 35.07 -11.36 9.41
C ARG A 328 34.38 -10.04 9.77
N MET A 329 33.70 -9.39 8.82
CA MET A 329 33.00 -8.12 9.08
C MET A 329 31.73 -8.36 9.92
N THR A 330 31.06 -9.49 9.69
CA THR A 330 29.85 -9.86 10.45
C THR A 330 30.15 -10.13 11.93
N LEU A 331 31.25 -10.82 12.23
CA LEU A 331 31.66 -11.07 13.63
C LEU A 331 32.03 -9.79 14.37
N VAL A 332 32.69 -8.84 13.70
CA VAL A 332 33.04 -7.54 14.32
C VAL A 332 31.78 -6.71 14.60
N ASN A 333 30.78 -6.75 13.72
CA ASN A 333 29.52 -6.02 13.93
C ASN A 333 28.57 -6.70 14.94
N GLY A 334 28.78 -7.99 15.22
CA GLY A 334 27.94 -8.79 16.13
C GLY A 334 28.46 -8.87 17.58
N CYS A 335 29.66 -8.36 17.85
CA CYS A 335 30.24 -8.21 19.19
C CYS A 335 30.11 -6.77 19.70
#